data_AF-A0A1E3X8Y1-F1
#
_entry.id   AF-A0A1E3X8Y1-F1
#
_cell.length_a   1.000
_cell.length_b   1.000
_cell.length_c   1.000
_cell.angle_alpha   90.00
_cell.angle_beta   90.00
_cell.angle_gamma   90.00
#
_symmetry.space_group_name_H-M   'P 1'
#
loop_
_entity.id
_entity.type
_entity.pdbx_description
1 polymer ?
#
loop_
_entity_poly.entity_id
_entity_poly.type
_entity_poly.pdbx_seq_one_letter_code
_entity_poly.pdbx_strand_id
1 'polypeptide(L)' 'MAKELHDKNALMFVGGGQKGNEPLILTTGGTPYRGFLEGRVKDDTYCLILHLTNLELKEFAK' A
#
# COMPACT_ATOMS: atom_id res chain seq x y z
N MET A 1 2.08 8.14 -10.97
CA MET A 1 1.94 7.31 -9.76
C MET A 1 3.22 6.55 -9.41
N ALA A 2 3.68 5.55 -10.18
CA ALA A 2 4.91 4.81 -9.85
C ALA A 2 6.14 5.71 -9.67
N LYS A 3 6.39 6.62 -10.62
CA LYS A 3 7.46 7.62 -10.52
C LYS A 3 7.34 8.50 -9.28
N GLU A 4 6.13 8.98 -9.01
CA GLU A 4 5.87 9.86 -7.87
C GLU A 4 6.17 9.18 -6.54
N LEU A 5 5.73 7.92 -6.37
CA LEU A 5 5.99 7.14 -5.16
C LEU A 5 7.46 6.77 -5.03
N HIS A 6 8.12 6.46 -6.14
CA HIS A 6 9.55 6.20 -6.20
C HIS A 6 10.36 7.43 -5.78
N ASP A 7 10.10 8.59 -6.40
CA ASP A 7 10.80 9.85 -6.13
C ASP A 7 10.58 10.32 -4.68
N LYS A 8 9.38 10.13 -4.14
CA LYS A 8 9.04 10.48 -2.75
C LYS A 8 9.53 9.46 -1.72
N ASN A 9 10.05 8.31 -2.15
CA ASN A 9 10.34 7.16 -1.29
C ASN A 9 9.18 6.86 -0.31
N ALA A 10 7.96 6.77 -0.85
CA ALA A 10 6.74 6.71 -0.07
C ALA A 10 5.84 5.54 -0.51
N LEU A 11 5.06 5.04 0.45
CA LEU A 11 3.97 4.09 0.20
C LEU A 11 2.64 4.82 0.17
N MET A 12 1.78 4.45 -0.78
CA MET A 12 0.40 4.93 -0.83
C MET A 12 -0.54 3.91 -0.22
N PHE A 13 -1.33 4.32 0.77
CA PHE A 13 -2.41 3.49 1.28
C PHE A 13 -3.51 3.32 0.22
N VAL A 14 -3.94 2.09 -0.04
CA VAL A 14 -4.92 1.82 -1.09
C VAL A 14 -6.33 1.86 -0.52
N GLY A 15 -7.15 2.76 -1.08
CA GLY A 15 -8.57 2.87 -0.78
C GLY A 15 -9.42 1.82 -1.50
N GLY A 16 -10.59 1.56 -0.95
CA GLY A 16 -11.61 0.62 -1.40
C GLY A 16 -12.98 0.98 -0.80
N GLY A 17 -13.89 0.02 -0.76
CA GLY A 17 -15.26 0.24 -0.28
C GLY A 17 -16.12 1.04 -1.27
N GLN A 18 -17.39 1.27 -0.91
CA GLN A 18 -18.36 1.93 -1.82
C GLN A 18 -17.94 3.34 -2.25
N LYS A 19 -17.25 4.08 -1.37
CA LYS A 19 -16.84 5.47 -1.60
C LYS A 19 -15.35 5.62 -1.91
N GLY A 20 -14.59 4.53 -1.99
CA GLY A 20 -13.15 4.54 -2.26
C GLY A 20 -12.28 5.09 -1.13
N ASN A 21 -12.87 5.41 0.02
CA ASN A 21 -12.20 6.02 1.18
C ASN A 21 -11.98 5.05 2.34
N GLU A 22 -12.51 3.82 2.23
CA GLU A 22 -12.26 2.74 3.17
C GLU A 22 -10.95 2.04 2.79
N PRO A 23 -10.27 1.33 3.70
CA PRO A 23 -9.09 0.56 3.32
C PRO A 23 -9.46 -0.56 2.33
N LEU A 24 -8.62 -0.79 1.33
CA LEU A 24 -8.67 -2.05 0.57
C LEU A 24 -8.30 -3.20 1.52
N ILE A 25 -9.24 -4.11 1.75
CA ILE A 25 -9.04 -5.31 2.56
C ILE A 25 -9.05 -6.55 1.66
N LEU A 26 -7.94 -7.29 1.64
CA LEU A 26 -7.86 -8.63 1.06
C LEU A 26 -7.81 -9.66 2.20
N THR A 27 -8.38 -10.84 1.97
CA THR A 27 -8.38 -11.91 2.98
C THR A 27 -7.77 -13.19 2.43
N THR A 28 -6.98 -13.86 3.26
CA THR A 28 -6.51 -15.23 3.01
C THR A 28 -6.68 -16.04 4.29
N GLY A 29 -7.39 -17.17 4.21
CA GLY A 29 -7.71 -17.99 5.38
C GLY A 29 -8.39 -17.24 6.53
N GLY A 30 -9.21 -16.22 6.22
CA GLY A 30 -9.89 -15.38 7.21
C GLY A 30 -9.03 -14.27 7.85
N THR A 31 -7.73 -14.19 7.54
CA THR A 31 -6.87 -13.10 8.03
C THR A 31 -6.97 -11.88 7.10
N PRO A 32 -7.29 -10.68 7.60
CA PRO A 32 -7.38 -9.47 6.78
C PRO A 32 -6.01 -8.80 6.57
N TYR A 33 -5.78 -8.31 5.37
CA TYR A 33 -4.58 -7.59 4.96
C TYR A 33 -4.96 -6.26 4.30
N ARG A 34 -4.26 -5.20 4.69
CA ARG A 34 -4.38 -3.87 4.09
C ARG A 34 -3.35 -3.71 2.96
N GLY A 35 -3.74 -3.01 1.90
CA GLY A 35 -2.91 -2.77 0.72
C GLY A 35 -2.13 -1.46 0.76
N PHE A 36 -0.85 -1.52 0.41
CA PHE A 36 0.02 -0.35 0.22
C PHE A 36 0.73 -0.44 -1.13
N LEU A 37 0.71 0.63 -1.92
CA LEU A 37 1.40 0.70 -3.21
C LEU A 37 2.79 1.33 -3.06
N GLU A 38 3.80 0.62 -3.56
CA GLU A 38 5.16 1.11 -3.80
C GLU A 38 5.34 1.39 -5.30
N GLY A 39 6.07 2.45 -5.64
CA GLY A 39 6.53 2.69 -7.00
C GLY A 39 8.00 2.34 -7.19
N ARG A 40 8.32 1.61 -8.25
CA ARG A 40 9.70 1.40 -8.73
C ARG A 40 9.85 1.89 -10.15
N VAL A 41 10.95 2.59 -10.42
CA VAL A 41 11.31 3.06 -11.75
C VAL A 41 12.70 2.53 -12.09
N LYS A 42 12.85 2.06 -13.33
CA LYS A 42 14.15 1.73 -13.91
C LYS A 42 14.14 2.17 -15.36
N ASP A 43 14.97 3.15 -15.70
CA ASP A 43 14.96 3.81 -17.02
C ASP A 43 13.53 4.27 -17.38
N ASP A 44 13.02 3.89 -18.55
CA ASP A 44 11.64 4.16 -18.98
C ASP A 44 10.62 3.10 -18.54
N THR A 45 10.99 2.24 -17.59
CA THR A 45 10.11 1.18 -17.06
C THR A 45 9.54 1.57 -15.71
N TYR A 46 8.23 1.34 -15.55
CA TYR A 46 7.47 1.67 -14.34
C TYR A 46 6.79 0.44 -13.76
N CYS A 47 6.94 0.23 -12.45
CA CYS A 47 6.32 -0.87 -11.73
C CYS A 47 5.60 -0.34 -10.48
N LEU A 48 4.39 -0.85 -10.24
CA LEU A 48 3.67 -0.70 -8.99
C LEU A 48 3.65 -2.04 -8.27
N ILE A 49 4.03 -2.04 -7.00
CA ILE A 49 4.04 -3.24 -6.16
C ILE A 49 3.02 -3.05 -5.06
N LEU A 50 2.09 -3.99 -4.95
CA LEU A 50 1.10 -4.01 -3.88
C LEU A 50 1.62 -4.85 -2.71
N HIS A 51 1.98 -4.18 -1.63
CA HIS A 51 2.32 -4.79 -0.35
C HIS A 51 1.05 -5.08 0.44
N LEU A 52 0.96 -6.29 0.98
CA LEU A 52 -0.14 -6.72 1.84
C LEU A 52 0.40 -6.97 3.23
N THR A 53 -0.17 -6.28 4.22
CA THR A 53 0.23 -6.44 5.61
C THR A 53 -0.99 -6.48 6.53
N ASN A 54 -0.93 -7.38 7.49
CA ASN A 54 -1.86 -7.45 8.63
C ASN A 54 -1.24 -6.83 9.89
N LEU A 55 -0.07 -6.19 9.75
CA LEU A 55 0.59 -5.49 10.85
C LEU A 55 -0.15 -4.18 11.14
N GLU A 56 -0.35 -3.91 12.42
CA GLU A 56 -0.77 -2.60 12.91
C GLU A 56 0.46 -1.86 13.41
N LEU A 57 0.56 -0.57 13.07
CA LEU A 57 1.56 0.31 13.66
C LEU A 57 1.21 0.44 15.15
N LYS A 58 2.00 -0.20 16.00
CA LYS A 58 1.93 0.05 17.44
C LYS A 58 2.47 1.45 17.70
N GLU A 59 1.74 2.25 18.46
CA GLU A 59 2.29 3.51 18.98
C GLU A 59 3.59 3.20 19.72
N PHE A 60 4.63 4.00 19.48
CA PHE A 60 5.84 3.91 20.30
C PHE A 60 5.44 4.23 21.73
N ALA A 61 5.58 3.25 22.63
CA ALA A 61 5.43 3.48 24.06
C ALA A 61 6.47 4.56 24.46
N LYS A 62 5.98 5.69 24.97
CA LYS A 62 6.82 6.75 25.55
C LYS A 62 7.53 6.26 26.80
#